data_AF-A0A3M2C987-F1
#
_entry.id   AF-A0A3M2C987-F1
#
_cell.length_a   1.000
_cell.length_b   1.000
_cell.length_c   1.000
_cell.angle_alpha   90.00
_cell.angle_beta   90.00
_cell.angle_gamma   90.00
#
_symmetry.space_group_name_H-M   'P 1'
#
loop_
_entity.id
_entity.type
_entity.pdbx_description
1 polymer ?
#
loop_
_entity_poly.entity_id
_entity_poly.type
_entity_poly.pdbx_seq_one_letter_code
_entity_poly.pdbx_strand_id
1 'polypeptide(L)'
;MTRTTTLSLLAGATAGLVASGALADAATPAGASNDEIRAMVADMLADAETRSSLLQAGGTAGHDGKFFLASPDGAFRLNVGGQIQFRYVLNFRDDGGNVPIGNLRDDFESGFQTRRTKLTFDGTVYNDMFFKIQGIFNRAGGGFALEDAYVGYDYGNGFKAIVGQFKSPFSREQLVSSKRQLAVDRSFVDGLFNAGRVQGIMVTYSEDTWRTMLSFNDGERTANTDFITNNQGVGGVRGGEGDWGFSGRFEYLGGGSWDQFKDFSSARGSEGLAWMLGAALEYQDGAADLILDNGGSLFSYTFDASLEGDGWNAFGAFIGRHVDNEFTDAGSADQYGFVVQGGIFVTEDIEPFVRWDTLLPDTGSAFNTITFGANWYIHGHAAKFTLDVQWFLDAPASVGGFDKAAIGANTGIGFLGSGIEEDEFAVRAQFQLLF
;
A
#
# COMPACT_ATOMS: atom_id res chain seq x y z
N MET A 1 -17.98 18.93 42.40
CA MET A 1 -17.44 17.90 41.48
C MET A 1 -17.71 18.41 40.06
N THR A 2 -16.76 19.10 39.42
CA THR A 2 -15.79 18.55 38.43
C THR A 2 -16.48 17.72 37.34
N ARG A 3 -16.35 17.98 36.04
CA ARG A 3 -15.54 18.93 35.24
C ARG A 3 -16.17 18.91 33.83
N THR A 4 -16.36 20.09 33.23
CA THR A 4 -16.65 20.24 31.79
C THR A 4 -15.39 20.81 31.16
N THR A 5 -14.77 20.08 30.25
CA THR A 5 -13.59 20.55 29.51
C THR A 5 -14.02 20.84 28.09
N THR A 6 -14.20 22.13 27.79
CA THR A 6 -14.43 22.65 26.44
C THR A 6 -13.08 23.04 25.84
N LEU A 7 -12.80 22.48 24.68
CA LEU A 7 -11.67 22.77 23.81
C LEU A 7 -11.96 24.09 23.07
N SER A 8 -11.04 25.05 23.10
CA SER A 8 -11.12 26.25 22.26
C SER A 8 -9.73 26.66 21.76
N LEU A 9 -9.69 26.87 20.44
CA LEU A 9 -8.61 27.37 19.61
C LEU A 9 -7.92 28.60 20.20
N LEU A 10 -6.61 28.72 19.97
CA LEU A 10 -5.98 30.02 19.79
C LEU A 10 -5.26 30.08 18.44
N ALA A 11 -5.75 30.99 17.59
CA ALA A 11 -5.10 31.50 16.40
C ALA A 11 -3.89 32.37 16.77
N GLY A 12 -2.94 32.49 15.84
CA GLY A 12 -1.68 33.19 16.02
C GLY A 12 -1.79 34.69 16.29
N ALA A 13 -0.74 35.21 16.91
CA ALA A 13 -0.37 36.63 16.85
C ALA A 13 1.15 36.71 16.93
N THR A 14 1.76 37.15 15.83
CA THR A 14 3.11 37.67 15.78
C THR A 14 3.18 38.92 16.66
N ALA A 15 4.06 38.90 17.67
CA ALA A 15 4.40 40.08 18.45
C ALA A 15 5.89 40.36 18.27
N GLY A 16 6.21 41.37 17.47
CA GLY A 16 7.53 41.97 17.41
C GLY A 16 7.86 42.62 18.75
N LEU A 17 8.97 42.22 19.37
CA LEU A 17 9.49 42.91 20.54
C LEU A 17 10.35 44.09 20.10
N VAL A 18 9.74 45.26 20.18
CA VAL A 18 10.43 46.55 20.31
C VAL A 18 11.20 46.52 21.64
N ALA A 19 12.51 46.81 21.56
CA ALA A 19 13.34 46.99 22.72
C ALA A 19 12.86 48.21 23.54
N SER A 20 12.26 47.97 24.69
CA SER A 20 12.06 48.97 25.74
C SER A 20 12.66 48.44 27.04
N GLY A 21 13.69 49.14 27.53
CA GLY A 21 14.42 48.78 28.73
C GLY A 21 13.53 48.71 29.97
N ALA A 22 13.67 47.60 30.70
CA ALA A 22 13.37 47.50 32.11
C ALA A 22 14.48 46.65 32.75
N LEU A 23 15.40 47.36 33.41
CA LEU A 23 16.37 46.79 34.34
C LEU A 23 15.61 46.27 35.56
N ALA A 24 15.67 44.96 35.84
CA ALA A 24 15.50 44.42 37.18
C ALA A 24 16.04 42.99 37.29
N ASP A 25 17.18 42.89 37.97
CA ASP A 25 17.50 41.93 39.02
C ASP A 25 17.66 40.45 38.63
N ALA A 26 18.84 40.13 38.08
CA ALA A 26 19.42 38.81 38.21
C ALA A 26 20.56 38.89 39.23
N ALA A 27 20.35 38.25 40.38
CA ALA A 27 21.31 38.15 41.46
C ALA A 27 22.68 37.67 40.94
N THR A 28 23.70 38.52 41.07
CA THR A 28 25.10 38.17 40.84
C THR A 28 25.53 37.10 41.86
N PRO A 29 26.06 35.94 41.44
CA PRO A 29 26.79 35.08 42.35
C PRO A 29 28.03 35.85 42.81
N ALA A 30 28.13 36.12 44.11
CA ALA A 30 29.32 36.68 44.71
C ALA A 30 30.49 35.71 44.49
N GLY A 31 31.45 36.07 43.63
CA GLY A 31 32.71 35.35 43.46
C GLY A 31 33.21 35.15 42.04
N ALA A 32 32.45 35.50 40.99
CA ALA A 32 32.95 35.37 39.62
C ALA A 32 33.92 36.50 39.27
N SER A 33 35.16 36.17 38.94
CA SER A 33 36.14 37.08 38.35
C SER A 33 35.62 37.67 37.02
N ASN A 34 36.06 38.87 36.66
CA ASN A 34 35.73 39.49 35.37
C ASN A 34 36.09 38.61 34.15
N ASP A 35 36.94 37.61 34.34
CA ASP A 35 37.34 36.65 33.31
C ASP A 35 36.33 35.49 33.20
N GLU A 36 35.73 35.04 34.31
CA GLU A 36 34.65 34.05 34.28
C GLU A 36 33.36 34.62 33.66
N ILE A 37 33.06 35.90 33.92
CA ILE A 37 31.93 36.59 33.27
C ILE A 37 32.17 36.73 31.76
N ARG A 38 33.40 37.03 31.33
CA ARG A 38 33.75 37.10 29.90
C ARG A 38 33.73 35.74 29.22
N ALA A 39 34.20 34.69 29.90
CA ALA A 39 34.12 33.33 29.40
C ALA A 39 32.66 32.87 29.25
N MET A 40 31.80 33.14 30.24
CA MET A 40 30.38 32.80 30.18
C MET A 40 29.64 33.57 29.07
N VAL A 41 29.94 34.87 28.89
CA VAL A 41 29.36 35.65 27.80
C VAL A 41 29.88 35.17 26.44
N ALA A 42 31.16 34.79 26.32
CA ALA A 42 31.70 34.21 25.10
C ALA A 42 31.08 32.84 24.77
N ASP A 43 30.89 31.98 25.77
CA ASP A 43 30.18 30.69 25.60
C ASP A 43 28.72 30.90 25.24
N MET A 44 28.02 31.86 25.87
CA MET A 44 26.64 32.20 25.54
C MET A 44 26.51 32.83 24.15
N LEU A 45 27.48 33.64 23.71
CA LEU A 45 27.50 34.21 22.37
C LEU A 45 27.87 33.17 21.31
N ALA A 46 28.81 32.27 21.59
CA ALA A 46 29.16 31.16 20.71
C ALA A 46 27.99 30.17 20.58
N ASP A 47 27.31 29.87 21.68
CA ASP A 47 26.12 29.03 21.68
C ASP A 47 24.92 29.73 21.01
N ALA A 48 24.75 31.05 21.22
CA ALA A 48 23.75 31.84 20.52
C ALA A 48 24.05 31.99 19.02
N GLU A 49 25.31 32.12 18.61
CA GLU A 49 25.73 32.11 17.20
C GLU A 49 25.54 30.73 16.57
N THR A 50 25.83 29.66 17.31
CA THR A 50 25.61 28.29 16.84
C THR A 50 24.11 28.00 16.68
N ARG A 51 23.27 28.41 17.64
CA ARG A 51 21.81 28.32 17.54
C ARG A 51 21.25 29.25 16.46
N SER A 52 21.81 30.47 16.31
CA SER A 52 21.39 31.44 15.30
C SER A 52 21.80 31.00 13.89
N SER A 53 22.94 30.35 13.69
CA SER A 53 23.35 29.83 12.38
C SER A 53 22.51 28.61 11.97
N LEU A 54 22.15 27.76 12.93
CA LEU A 54 21.21 26.64 12.73
C LEU A 54 19.78 27.13 12.43
N LEU A 55 19.37 28.27 12.98
CA LEU A 55 18.06 28.91 12.70
C LEU A 55 18.07 29.75 11.41
N GLN A 56 19.21 30.34 11.04
CA GLN A 56 19.37 31.17 9.84
C GLN A 56 19.56 30.32 8.56
N ALA A 57 20.04 29.09 8.70
CA ALA A 57 20.00 28.05 7.66
C ALA A 57 18.70 27.21 7.72
N GLY A 58 17.60 27.83 8.16
CA GLY A 58 16.36 27.14 8.52
C GLY A 58 15.81 26.27 7.38
N GLY A 59 15.66 24.98 7.65
CA GLY A 59 14.97 24.05 6.76
C GLY A 59 13.61 24.62 6.34
N THR A 60 13.28 24.45 5.07
CA THR A 60 11.98 24.85 4.52
C THR A 60 10.94 23.79 4.89
N ALA A 61 9.72 24.22 5.21
CA ALA A 61 8.60 23.34 5.49
C ALA A 61 7.36 23.85 4.73
N GLY A 62 6.52 22.94 4.25
CA GLY A 62 5.35 23.34 3.46
C GLY A 62 4.48 22.16 3.03
N HIS A 63 3.58 22.46 2.09
CA HIS A 63 2.69 21.48 1.49
C HIS A 63 2.46 21.81 0.01
N ASP A 64 2.84 20.89 -0.89
CA ASP A 64 2.67 21.01 -2.35
C ASP A 64 1.92 19.79 -2.94
N GLY A 65 0.98 19.25 -2.16
CA GLY A 65 0.30 17.97 -2.41
C GLY A 65 0.88 16.83 -1.56
N LYS A 66 2.06 17.05 -0.96
CA LYS A 66 2.56 16.31 0.19
C LYS A 66 3.06 17.30 1.23
N PHE A 67 2.88 17.01 2.51
CA PHE A 67 3.58 17.74 3.55
C PHE A 67 5.07 17.44 3.45
N PHE A 68 5.93 18.47 3.55
CA PHE A 68 7.37 18.29 3.43
C PHE A 68 8.20 19.12 4.42
N LEU A 69 9.39 18.61 4.68
CA LEU A 69 10.54 19.30 5.25
C LEU A 69 11.69 19.18 4.25
N ALA A 70 12.41 20.27 3.94
CA ALA A 70 13.50 20.26 2.97
C ALA A 70 14.64 21.19 3.39
N SER A 71 15.86 20.86 2.97
CA SER A 71 17.01 21.74 3.19
C SER A 71 16.93 23.00 2.30
N PRO A 72 17.51 24.14 2.72
CA PRO A 72 17.48 25.37 1.91
C PRO A 72 18.15 25.25 0.54
N ASP A 73 19.14 24.37 0.41
CA ASP A 73 19.88 24.08 -0.82
C ASP A 73 19.16 23.07 -1.74
N GLY A 74 18.02 22.52 -1.31
CA GLY A 74 17.24 21.52 -2.04
C GLY A 74 17.83 20.11 -2.04
N ALA A 75 19.01 19.88 -1.46
CA ALA A 75 19.68 18.59 -1.47
C ALA A 75 18.91 17.51 -0.70
N PHE A 76 18.13 17.89 0.32
CA PHE A 76 17.38 16.97 1.14
C PHE A 76 15.90 17.34 1.13
N ARG A 77 15.06 16.33 0.98
CA ARG A 77 13.62 16.48 1.14
C ARG A 77 13.05 15.25 1.83
N LEU A 78 12.23 15.48 2.84
CA LEU A 78 11.39 14.51 3.51
C LEU A 78 9.94 14.89 3.26
N ASN A 79 9.20 14.02 2.60
CA ASN A 79 7.76 14.05 2.52
C ASN A 79 7.18 13.17 3.63
N VAL A 80 6.16 13.68 4.31
CA VAL A 80 5.36 12.91 5.27
C VAL A 80 3.97 12.78 4.69
N GLY A 81 3.46 11.55 4.63
CA GLY A 81 2.13 11.28 4.15
C GLY A 81 1.42 10.17 4.92
N GLY A 82 0.10 10.15 4.78
CA GLY A 82 -0.78 9.24 5.48
C GLY A 82 -1.78 8.55 4.56
N GLN A 83 -2.42 7.53 5.11
CA GLN A 83 -3.67 6.97 4.60
C GLN A 83 -4.48 6.47 5.78
N ILE A 84 -5.71 6.94 5.90
CA ILE A 84 -6.72 6.37 6.79
C ILE A 84 -7.86 5.87 5.91
N GLN A 85 -8.20 4.59 6.07
CA GLN A 85 -9.39 3.97 5.52
C GLN A 85 -10.16 3.34 6.66
N PHE A 86 -11.29 3.93 7.00
CA PHE A 86 -12.20 3.43 8.03
C PHE A 86 -13.49 2.98 7.37
N ARG A 87 -14.01 1.83 7.79
CA ARG A 87 -15.18 1.24 7.14
C ARG A 87 -16.15 0.59 8.10
N TYR A 88 -17.39 0.48 7.64
CA TYR A 88 -18.40 -0.39 8.21
C TYR A 88 -18.68 -1.52 7.21
N VAL A 89 -18.74 -2.75 7.71
CA VAL A 89 -18.95 -3.95 6.91
C VAL A 89 -20.20 -4.66 7.41
N LEU A 90 -21.05 -5.07 6.47
CA LEU A 90 -22.11 -6.05 6.65
C LEU A 90 -21.72 -7.26 5.82
N ASN A 91 -21.74 -8.46 6.38
CA ASN A 91 -21.48 -9.70 5.66
C ASN A 91 -22.63 -10.67 5.93
N PHE A 92 -23.15 -11.25 4.87
CA PHE A 92 -24.27 -12.18 4.87
C PHE A 92 -23.78 -13.47 4.22
N ARG A 93 -23.98 -14.59 4.90
CA ARG A 93 -23.57 -15.93 4.49
C ARG A 93 -24.57 -16.95 5.01
N ASP A 94 -24.57 -18.14 4.43
CA ASP A 94 -25.24 -19.31 5.00
C ASP A 94 -24.17 -20.24 5.57
N ASP A 95 -24.21 -20.51 6.88
CA ASP A 95 -23.18 -21.31 7.57
C ASP A 95 -23.39 -22.83 7.48
N GLY A 96 -24.49 -23.29 6.86
CA GLY A 96 -24.81 -24.71 6.68
C GLY A 96 -24.83 -25.53 7.99
N GLY A 97 -24.86 -24.87 9.16
CA GLY A 97 -25.04 -25.44 10.48
C GLY A 97 -23.92 -26.32 11.04
N ASN A 98 -22.76 -26.49 10.38
CA ASN A 98 -21.76 -27.47 10.84
C ASN A 98 -20.29 -27.22 10.44
N VAL A 99 -19.77 -25.99 10.63
CA VAL A 99 -18.34 -25.68 10.39
C VAL A 99 -17.54 -25.60 11.71
N PRO A 100 -16.48 -26.41 11.91
CA PRO A 100 -15.65 -26.35 13.11
C PRO A 100 -14.46 -25.38 12.97
N ILE A 101 -14.71 -24.09 12.67
CA ILE A 101 -13.66 -23.05 12.67
C ILE A 101 -14.15 -21.75 13.33
N GLY A 102 -13.77 -21.52 14.59
CA GLY A 102 -13.79 -20.20 15.24
C GLY A 102 -15.16 -19.54 15.44
N ASN A 103 -15.19 -18.37 16.10
CA ASN A 103 -16.42 -17.65 16.52
C ASN A 103 -17.27 -17.06 15.37
N LEU A 104 -17.14 -17.55 14.13
CA LEU A 104 -17.85 -17.03 12.94
C LEU A 104 -19.13 -17.84 12.65
N ARG A 105 -19.96 -18.04 13.68
CA ARG A 105 -21.12 -18.97 13.69
C ARG A 105 -22.47 -18.31 13.36
N ASP A 106 -22.44 -17.13 12.76
CA ASP A 106 -23.65 -16.36 12.48
C ASP A 106 -23.72 -16.12 10.98
N ASP A 107 -24.92 -16.31 10.41
CA ASP A 107 -25.27 -16.03 9.02
C ASP A 107 -25.11 -14.53 8.69
N PHE A 108 -25.00 -13.70 9.73
CA PHE A 108 -24.76 -12.28 9.63
C PHE A 108 -23.61 -11.83 10.53
N GLU A 109 -22.68 -11.06 9.96
CA GLU A 109 -21.63 -10.37 10.72
C GLU A 109 -21.61 -8.90 10.36
N SER A 110 -21.41 -8.03 11.35
CA SER A 110 -21.26 -6.60 11.09
C SER A 110 -20.33 -5.89 12.04
N GLY A 111 -19.63 -4.87 11.55
CA GLY A 111 -18.75 -4.12 12.42
C GLY A 111 -18.00 -2.98 11.76
N PHE A 112 -17.46 -2.13 12.62
CA PHE A 112 -16.50 -1.12 12.23
C PHE A 112 -15.10 -1.70 12.16
N GLN A 113 -14.33 -1.23 11.18
CA GLN A 113 -12.96 -1.65 10.99
C GLN A 113 -12.10 -0.51 10.47
N THR A 114 -10.94 -0.33 11.10
CA THR A 114 -9.84 0.43 10.52
C THR A 114 -9.16 -0.45 9.47
N ARG A 115 -9.56 -0.34 8.20
CA ARG A 115 -9.08 -1.20 7.11
C ARG A 115 -7.59 -0.97 6.83
N ARG A 116 -7.17 0.30 6.80
CA ARG A 116 -5.76 0.70 6.65
C ARG A 116 -5.53 2.00 7.40
N THR A 117 -4.54 2.01 8.29
CA THR A 117 -3.90 3.24 8.77
C THR A 117 -2.43 3.12 8.43
N LYS A 118 -1.94 3.97 7.54
CA LYS A 118 -0.55 3.95 7.08
C LYS A 118 0.11 5.29 7.31
N LEU A 119 1.40 5.22 7.62
CA LEU A 119 2.32 6.35 7.58
C LEU A 119 3.37 6.08 6.50
N THR A 120 3.72 7.12 5.77
CA THR A 120 4.69 7.07 4.69
C THR A 120 5.66 8.23 4.85
N PHE A 121 6.94 7.91 4.84
CA PHE A 121 8.04 8.84 4.78
C PHE A 121 8.80 8.54 3.49
N ASP A 122 8.79 9.47 2.55
CA ASP A 122 9.51 9.33 1.27
C ASP A 122 10.24 10.62 0.95
N GLY A 123 11.29 10.57 0.14
CA GLY A 123 12.10 11.76 -0.02
C GLY A 123 13.31 11.59 -0.92
N THR A 124 14.08 12.67 -1.02
CA THR A 124 15.33 12.73 -1.77
C THR A 124 16.49 13.09 -0.86
N VAL A 125 17.66 12.54 -1.20
CA VAL A 125 18.94 12.81 -0.56
C VAL A 125 19.94 13.08 -1.68
N TYR A 126 20.63 14.22 -1.63
CA TYR A 126 21.53 14.72 -2.68
C TYR A 126 20.95 14.74 -4.11
N ASN A 127 19.63 14.88 -4.24
CA ASN A 127 18.86 14.93 -5.50
C ASN A 127 18.88 13.68 -6.40
N ASP A 128 19.84 12.77 -6.24
CA ASP A 128 19.98 11.54 -7.03
C ASP A 128 19.56 10.29 -6.25
N MET A 129 19.68 10.32 -4.92
CA MET A 129 19.17 9.28 -4.06
C MET A 129 17.73 9.57 -3.64
N PHE A 130 16.93 8.52 -3.53
CA PHE A 130 15.59 8.59 -2.98
C PHE A 130 15.35 7.44 -2.02
N PHE A 131 14.38 7.60 -1.13
CA PHE A 131 14.02 6.54 -0.19
C PHE A 131 12.52 6.51 0.04
N LYS A 132 12.06 5.39 0.59
CA LYS A 132 10.71 5.25 1.12
C LYS A 132 10.72 4.34 2.33
N ILE A 133 10.05 4.78 3.39
CA ILE A 133 9.66 3.98 4.55
C ILE A 133 8.15 4.11 4.69
N GLN A 134 7.44 3.00 4.65
CA GLN A 134 6.00 2.95 4.85
C GLN A 134 5.68 1.83 5.82
N GLY A 135 4.85 2.12 6.80
CA GLY A 135 4.28 1.11 7.67
C GLY A 135 2.77 1.21 7.76
N ILE A 136 2.17 0.14 8.26
CA ILE A 136 0.73 -0.01 8.48
C ILE A 136 0.50 -0.38 9.95
N PHE A 137 -0.53 0.20 10.56
CA PHE A 137 -1.03 -0.28 11.84
C PHE A 137 -1.95 -1.48 11.61
N ASN A 138 -1.58 -2.62 12.21
CA ASN A 138 -2.33 -3.86 12.15
C ASN A 138 -3.72 -3.67 12.76
N ARG A 139 -4.74 -4.18 12.07
CA ARG A 139 -6.14 -4.03 12.48
C ARG A 139 -6.40 -4.70 13.84
N ALA A 140 -5.75 -5.84 14.07
CA ALA A 140 -5.70 -6.51 15.36
C ALA A 140 -4.50 -5.98 16.16
N GLY A 141 -4.75 -5.54 17.39
CA GLY A 141 -3.71 -5.11 18.33
C GLY A 141 -3.04 -3.76 18.05
N GLY A 142 -3.20 -3.17 16.86
CA GLY A 142 -2.69 -1.84 16.54
C GLY A 142 -1.16 -1.76 16.40
N GLY A 143 -0.46 -2.89 16.28
CA GLY A 143 0.99 -2.92 16.10
C GLY A 143 1.40 -2.28 14.77
N PHE A 144 2.51 -1.53 14.75
CA PHE A 144 3.04 -0.93 13.53
C PHE A 144 3.96 -1.91 12.81
N ALA A 145 3.54 -2.37 11.63
CA ALA A 145 4.28 -3.30 10.79
C ALA A 145 4.85 -2.59 9.57
N LEU A 146 6.08 -2.94 9.21
CA LEU A 146 6.75 -2.39 8.05
C LEU A 146 6.14 -2.97 6.76
N GLU A 147 5.91 -2.10 5.78
CA GLU A 147 5.41 -2.46 4.46
C GLU A 147 6.47 -2.21 3.38
N ASP A 148 6.94 -0.98 3.20
CA ASP A 148 8.00 -0.67 2.22
C ASP A 148 9.19 -0.05 2.96
N ALA A 149 10.41 -0.47 2.63
CA ALA A 149 11.65 0.13 3.13
C ALA A 149 12.75 -0.05 2.09
N TYR A 150 13.02 0.98 1.31
CA TYR A 150 14.08 0.92 0.30
C TYR A 150 14.80 2.25 0.15
N VAL A 151 16.02 2.14 -0.36
CA VAL A 151 16.82 3.25 -0.90
C VAL A 151 16.99 3.01 -2.38
N GLY A 152 16.97 4.08 -3.16
CA GLY A 152 17.18 4.05 -4.59
C GLY A 152 18.11 5.14 -5.08
N TYR A 153 18.59 4.94 -6.30
CA TYR A 153 19.44 5.86 -7.03
C TYR A 153 18.87 6.09 -8.42
N ASP A 154 18.79 7.35 -8.83
CA ASP A 154 18.45 7.76 -10.19
C ASP A 154 19.75 7.96 -10.99
N TYR A 155 20.04 7.03 -11.90
CA TYR A 155 21.25 7.08 -12.73
C TYR A 155 21.10 8.04 -13.92
N GLY A 156 19.94 8.67 -14.08
CA GLY A 156 19.57 9.42 -15.26
C GLY A 156 19.31 8.53 -16.48
N ASN A 157 18.94 9.16 -17.60
CA ASN A 157 18.65 8.47 -18.87
C ASN A 157 17.65 7.30 -18.73
N GLY A 158 16.62 7.48 -17.90
CA GLY A 158 15.57 6.48 -17.69
C GLY A 158 15.90 5.37 -16.69
N PHE A 159 17.15 5.24 -16.23
CA PHE A 159 17.57 4.18 -15.30
C PHE A 159 17.40 4.57 -13.83
N LYS A 160 16.75 3.70 -13.07
CA LYS A 160 16.68 3.77 -11.60
C LYS A 160 16.94 2.39 -11.02
N ALA A 161 17.57 2.34 -9.84
CA ALA A 161 17.62 1.11 -9.06
C ALA A 161 17.13 1.36 -7.63
N ILE A 162 16.54 0.35 -7.02
CA ILE A 162 16.20 0.31 -5.60
C ILE A 162 16.75 -0.96 -4.96
N VAL A 163 17.08 -0.88 -3.69
CA VAL A 163 17.45 -2.01 -2.82
C VAL A 163 16.67 -1.91 -1.51
N GLY A 164 16.13 -3.05 -1.06
CA GLY A 164 15.36 -3.16 0.18
C GLY A 164 14.06 -3.94 -0.03
N GLN A 165 13.02 -3.56 0.72
CA GLN A 165 11.69 -4.17 0.68
C GLN A 165 10.72 -3.31 -0.14
N PHE A 166 10.13 -3.90 -1.18
CA PHE A 166 9.23 -3.22 -2.11
C PHE A 166 8.18 -4.19 -2.66
N LYS A 167 7.16 -3.67 -3.36
CA LYS A 167 6.22 -4.52 -4.10
C LYS A 167 6.92 -5.17 -5.28
N SER A 168 6.75 -6.48 -5.47
CA SER A 168 7.23 -7.14 -6.69
C SER A 168 6.56 -6.51 -7.91
N PRO A 169 7.30 -6.24 -9.00
CA PRO A 169 6.77 -5.73 -10.26
C PRO A 169 6.04 -6.85 -11.01
N PHE A 170 4.88 -7.27 -10.49
CA PHE A 170 4.08 -8.36 -11.05
C PHE A 170 2.68 -7.89 -11.50
N SER A 171 1.67 -7.98 -10.63
CA SER A 171 0.29 -7.64 -10.99
C SER A 171 0.03 -6.13 -10.92
N ARG A 172 -0.62 -5.61 -11.95
CA ARG A 172 -0.95 -4.18 -12.05
C ARG A 172 -1.85 -3.70 -10.91
N GLU A 173 -2.87 -4.48 -10.58
CA GLU A 173 -3.81 -4.17 -9.51
C GLU A 173 -3.07 -4.02 -8.17
N GLN A 174 -2.10 -4.90 -7.89
CA GLN A 174 -1.25 -4.79 -6.71
C GLN A 174 -0.32 -3.57 -6.77
N LEU A 175 0.26 -3.23 -7.92
CA LEU A 175 1.15 -2.07 -8.06
C LEU A 175 0.43 -0.74 -7.87
N VAL A 176 -0.81 -0.59 -8.37
CA VAL A 176 -1.66 0.57 -8.05
C VAL A 176 -1.82 0.70 -6.54
N SER A 177 -1.67 1.92 -6.02
CA SER A 177 -1.76 2.18 -4.59
C SER A 177 -3.13 1.77 -4.03
N SER A 178 -3.18 1.26 -2.79
CA SER A 178 -4.44 1.00 -2.10
C SER A 178 -5.29 2.25 -1.88
N LYS A 179 -4.72 3.45 -2.06
CA LYS A 179 -5.39 4.76 -2.00
C LYS A 179 -6.21 5.07 -3.27
N ARG A 180 -5.96 4.30 -4.33
CA ARG A 180 -6.28 4.61 -5.74
C ARG A 180 -6.97 3.44 -6.46
N GLN A 181 -7.54 2.52 -5.70
CA GLN A 181 -8.38 1.44 -6.23
C GLN A 181 -9.77 2.00 -6.59
N LEU A 182 -10.41 1.34 -7.57
CA LEU A 182 -11.78 1.64 -7.98
C LEU A 182 -12.78 1.17 -6.91
N ALA A 183 -12.74 -0.13 -6.56
CA ALA A 183 -13.48 -0.69 -5.43
C ALA A 183 -12.81 -0.40 -4.07
N VAL A 184 -13.48 -0.72 -2.95
CA VAL A 184 -12.90 -0.43 -1.60
C VAL A 184 -11.62 -1.22 -1.33
N ASP A 185 -11.42 -2.34 -2.04
CA ASP A 185 -10.23 -3.18 -2.02
C ASP A 185 -10.01 -3.84 -3.40
N ARG A 186 -8.87 -4.52 -3.54
CA ARG A 186 -8.53 -5.28 -4.76
C ARG A 186 -9.43 -6.50 -4.94
N SER A 187 -9.38 -7.09 -6.13
CA SER A 187 -10.10 -8.30 -6.51
C SER A 187 -9.72 -9.48 -5.61
N PHE A 188 -10.59 -10.50 -5.59
CA PHE A 188 -10.27 -11.75 -4.91
C PHE A 188 -9.07 -12.42 -5.59
N VAL A 189 -9.04 -12.37 -6.92
CA VAL A 189 -7.92 -12.82 -7.77
C VAL A 189 -6.59 -12.19 -7.36
N ASP A 190 -6.48 -10.86 -7.28
CA ASP A 190 -5.22 -10.22 -6.88
C ASP A 190 -4.85 -10.63 -5.45
N GLY A 191 -5.80 -10.73 -4.53
CA GLY A 191 -5.57 -11.22 -3.16
C GLY A 191 -4.81 -12.56 -3.08
N LEU A 192 -5.02 -13.43 -4.05
CA LEU A 192 -4.44 -14.78 -4.12
C LEU A 192 -3.18 -14.85 -4.99
N PHE A 193 -3.21 -14.22 -6.17
CA PHE A 193 -2.15 -14.31 -7.18
C PHE A 193 -1.07 -13.23 -7.11
N ASN A 194 -1.25 -12.18 -6.29
CA ASN A 194 -0.22 -11.17 -6.19
C ASN A 194 1.07 -11.74 -5.56
N ALA A 195 2.21 -11.36 -6.13
CA ALA A 195 3.55 -11.63 -5.59
C ALA A 195 3.85 -10.84 -4.30
N GLY A 196 2.98 -9.89 -3.94
CA GLY A 196 3.09 -9.14 -2.71
C GLY A 196 4.31 -8.23 -2.68
N ARG A 197 5.00 -8.29 -1.55
CA ARG A 197 6.22 -7.53 -1.30
C ARG A 197 7.35 -8.49 -1.07
N VAL A 198 8.51 -8.10 -1.57
CA VAL A 198 9.72 -8.89 -1.60
C VAL A 198 10.88 -8.07 -1.07
N GLN A 199 11.92 -8.74 -0.59
CA GLN A 199 13.21 -8.15 -0.26
C GLN A 199 14.19 -8.43 -1.41
N GLY A 200 14.97 -7.42 -1.82
CA GLY A 200 15.92 -7.60 -2.93
C GLY A 200 16.39 -6.31 -3.60
N ILE A 201 16.72 -6.43 -4.89
CA ILE A 201 17.13 -5.32 -5.76
C ILE A 201 16.18 -5.27 -6.96
N MET A 202 15.80 -4.07 -7.39
CA MET A 202 15.05 -3.85 -8.62
C MET A 202 15.70 -2.75 -9.46
N VAL A 203 15.84 -3.00 -10.75
CA VAL A 203 16.22 -2.01 -11.76
C VAL A 203 15.02 -1.68 -12.62
N THR A 204 14.78 -0.40 -12.83
CA THR A 204 13.75 0.13 -13.72
C THR A 204 14.42 0.91 -14.85
N TYR A 205 13.97 0.68 -16.07
CA TYR A 205 14.28 1.52 -17.23
C TYR A 205 12.98 2.07 -17.81
N SER A 206 12.88 3.39 -17.96
CA SER A 206 11.68 4.07 -18.46
C SER A 206 12.01 4.99 -19.62
N GLU A 207 11.18 4.90 -20.66
CA GLU A 207 11.12 5.78 -21.82
C GLU A 207 9.75 6.46 -21.87
N ASP A 208 9.53 7.32 -22.86
CA ASP A 208 8.25 8.00 -23.05
C ASP A 208 7.08 7.03 -23.28
N THR A 209 7.32 5.92 -24.00
CA THR A 209 6.26 4.99 -24.45
C THR A 209 6.34 3.59 -23.85
N TRP A 210 7.41 3.25 -23.14
CA TRP A 210 7.50 1.95 -22.48
C TRP A 210 8.38 2.00 -21.24
N ARG A 211 8.18 1.03 -20.35
CA ARG A 211 8.98 0.83 -19.14
C ARG A 211 9.19 -0.65 -18.90
N THR A 212 10.36 -1.00 -18.38
CA THR A 212 10.63 -2.33 -17.84
C THR A 212 11.14 -2.24 -16.41
N MET A 213 10.76 -3.22 -15.59
CA MET A 213 11.19 -3.40 -14.21
C MET A 213 11.66 -4.83 -14.05
N LEU A 214 12.90 -5.03 -13.57
CA LEU A 214 13.49 -6.34 -13.32
C LEU A 214 13.98 -6.40 -11.88
N SER A 215 13.68 -7.48 -11.17
CA SER A 215 14.09 -7.66 -9.78
C SER A 215 14.65 -9.04 -9.53
N PHE A 216 15.75 -9.09 -8.79
CA PHE A 216 16.26 -10.28 -8.11
C PHE A 216 15.94 -10.14 -6.63
N ASN A 217 15.24 -11.12 -6.07
CA ASN A 217 14.58 -11.01 -4.78
C ASN A 217 14.51 -12.37 -4.07
N ASP A 218 13.91 -12.39 -2.88
CA ASP A 218 13.84 -13.58 -2.03
C ASP A 218 12.55 -14.41 -2.25
N GLY A 219 11.76 -14.13 -3.29
CA GLY A 219 10.50 -14.79 -3.62
C GLY A 219 9.26 -13.99 -3.20
N GLU A 220 8.08 -14.41 -3.67
CA GLU A 220 6.79 -13.80 -3.36
C GLU A 220 6.55 -13.69 -1.85
N ARG A 221 5.95 -12.58 -1.39
CA ARG A 221 5.46 -12.40 0.00
C ARG A 221 6.49 -12.49 1.12
N THR A 222 7.78 -12.35 0.82
CA THR A 222 8.92 -12.28 1.75
C THR A 222 9.08 -10.93 2.44
N ALA A 223 7.99 -10.29 2.84
CA ALA A 223 8.08 -9.03 3.58
C ALA A 223 8.42 -9.29 5.05
N ASN A 224 9.45 -8.61 5.54
CA ASN A 224 9.92 -8.64 6.93
C ASN A 224 10.44 -10.02 7.36
N THR A 225 11.01 -10.78 6.43
CA THR A 225 11.68 -12.04 6.70
C THR A 225 13.17 -11.82 6.94
N ASP A 226 13.77 -12.74 7.71
CA ASP A 226 15.22 -12.85 7.86
C ASP A 226 15.72 -13.93 6.91
N PHE A 227 16.92 -13.78 6.34
CA PHE A 227 17.48 -14.62 5.27
C PHE A 227 17.73 -16.08 5.66
N ILE A 228 17.56 -16.39 6.94
CA ILE A 228 17.70 -17.73 7.52
C ILE A 228 16.35 -18.35 7.91
N THR A 229 15.23 -17.66 7.66
CA THR A 229 13.91 -18.07 8.16
C THR A 229 13.41 -19.25 7.34
N ASN A 230 13.57 -20.46 7.87
CA ASN A 230 12.83 -21.63 7.46
C ASN A 230 11.55 -21.74 8.31
N ASN A 231 10.45 -21.18 7.81
CA ASN A 231 9.10 -21.49 8.32
C ASN A 231 8.82 -21.15 9.80
N GLN A 232 9.55 -20.20 10.41
CA GLN A 232 9.26 -19.69 11.77
C GLN A 232 9.41 -18.17 11.80
N GLY A 233 8.43 -17.45 11.24
CA GLY A 233 8.35 -16.01 11.43
C GLY A 233 8.29 -15.64 12.91
N VAL A 234 9.01 -14.60 13.31
CA VAL A 234 8.88 -13.98 14.63
C VAL A 234 7.45 -13.40 14.72
N GLY A 235 6.61 -13.98 15.58
CA GLY A 235 5.25 -13.49 15.83
C GLY A 235 4.10 -14.32 15.23
N GLY A 236 4.35 -15.56 14.79
CA GLY A 236 3.28 -16.49 14.41
C GLY A 236 2.73 -16.29 12.99
N VAL A 237 3.45 -15.59 12.13
CA VAL A 237 3.20 -15.55 10.68
C VAL A 237 4.08 -16.63 10.04
N ARG A 238 3.45 -17.59 9.35
CA ARG A 238 4.17 -18.50 8.44
C ARG A 238 4.73 -17.65 7.29
N GLY A 239 5.97 -17.88 6.90
CA GLY A 239 6.66 -17.12 5.87
C GLY A 239 8.13 -17.50 5.91
N GLY A 240 8.59 -18.18 4.87
CA GLY A 240 10.00 -18.49 4.65
C GLY A 240 10.46 -17.72 3.41
N GLU A 241 11.76 -17.51 3.29
CA GLU A 241 12.29 -16.97 2.03
C GLU A 241 12.46 -18.12 1.03
N GLY A 242 12.16 -17.86 -0.25
CA GLY A 242 12.69 -18.71 -1.31
C GLY A 242 14.21 -18.59 -1.33
N ASP A 243 14.89 -19.60 -1.87
CA ASP A 243 16.35 -19.55 -1.98
C ASP A 243 16.77 -18.39 -2.91
N TRP A 244 15.93 -18.11 -3.91
CA TRP A 244 15.99 -16.94 -4.77
C TRP A 244 14.71 -16.79 -5.60
N GLY A 245 14.45 -15.58 -6.06
CA GLY A 245 13.32 -15.20 -6.90
C GLY A 245 13.69 -14.16 -7.95
N PHE A 246 12.93 -14.17 -9.04
CA PHE A 246 13.06 -13.20 -10.13
C PHE A 246 11.68 -12.71 -10.56
N SER A 247 11.55 -11.40 -10.70
CA SER A 247 10.37 -10.77 -11.27
C SER A 247 10.71 -9.79 -12.37
N GLY A 248 9.86 -9.77 -13.38
CA GLY A 248 10.02 -8.90 -14.54
C GLY A 248 8.68 -8.40 -15.03
N ARG A 249 8.57 -7.08 -15.26
CA ARG A 249 7.39 -6.47 -15.86
C ARG A 249 7.76 -5.50 -16.96
N PHE A 250 7.07 -5.64 -18.08
CA PHE A 250 7.11 -4.72 -19.20
C PHE A 250 5.75 -4.01 -19.32
N GLU A 251 5.80 -2.71 -19.56
CA GLU A 251 4.61 -1.87 -19.78
C GLU A 251 4.80 -1.04 -21.05
N TYR A 252 3.77 -1.00 -21.89
CA TYR A 252 3.70 -0.17 -23.08
C TYR A 252 2.57 0.86 -22.92
N LEU A 253 2.92 2.13 -23.02
CA LEU A 253 2.00 3.26 -23.02
C LEU A 253 1.68 3.65 -24.46
N GLY A 254 0.49 3.28 -24.91
CA GLY A 254 0.03 3.54 -26.27
C GLY A 254 -0.71 4.87 -26.46
N GLY A 255 -1.12 5.50 -25.36
CA GLY A 255 -1.71 6.84 -25.35
C GLY A 255 -1.88 7.38 -23.94
N GLY A 256 -1.85 8.71 -23.81
CA GLY A 256 -1.95 9.40 -22.51
C GLY A 256 -0.60 9.62 -21.84
N SER A 257 -0.58 9.57 -20.51
CA SER A 257 0.62 9.73 -19.68
C SER A 257 0.72 8.65 -18.61
N TRP A 258 1.94 8.36 -18.15
CA TRP A 258 2.18 7.44 -17.04
C TRP A 258 1.47 7.83 -15.74
N ASP A 259 1.19 9.13 -15.56
CA ASP A 259 0.54 9.66 -14.37
C ASP A 259 -0.96 9.37 -14.32
N GLN A 260 -1.63 9.33 -15.48
CA GLN A 260 -3.05 8.97 -15.59
C GLN A 260 -3.29 7.58 -14.98
N PHE A 261 -2.49 6.60 -15.41
CA PHE A 261 -2.63 5.23 -14.93
C PHE A 261 -2.24 5.01 -13.46
N LYS A 262 -1.90 6.02 -12.66
CA LYS A 262 -1.57 5.79 -11.23
C LYS A 262 -2.80 5.40 -10.38
N ASP A 263 -4.00 5.42 -10.95
CA ASP A 263 -5.24 4.92 -10.36
C ASP A 263 -6.08 4.12 -11.37
N PHE A 264 -7.31 3.79 -10.99
CA PHE A 264 -8.30 3.11 -11.84
C PHE A 264 -9.53 4.01 -12.04
N SER A 265 -9.33 5.32 -12.18
CA SER A 265 -10.41 6.28 -12.37
C SER A 265 -10.04 7.24 -13.51
N SER A 266 -11.03 7.79 -14.20
CA SER A 266 -10.77 8.86 -15.17
C SER A 266 -11.85 9.90 -15.07
N ALA A 267 -11.49 11.07 -14.54
CA ALA A 267 -12.42 12.16 -14.34
C ALA A 267 -12.96 12.70 -15.68
N ARG A 268 -14.08 13.40 -15.62
CA ARG A 268 -14.62 14.13 -16.77
C ARG A 268 -13.67 15.27 -17.16
N GLY A 269 -13.56 15.54 -18.45
CA GLY A 269 -12.59 16.47 -19.02
C GLY A 269 -11.22 15.86 -19.33
N SER A 270 -11.03 14.54 -19.14
CA SER A 270 -9.81 13.84 -19.60
C SER A 270 -9.69 13.92 -21.12
N GLU A 271 -8.51 14.31 -21.61
CA GLU A 271 -8.26 14.47 -23.04
C GLU A 271 -7.95 13.13 -23.73
N GLY A 272 -8.77 12.77 -24.71
CA GLY A 272 -8.53 11.64 -25.61
C GLY A 272 -8.67 10.27 -24.95
N LEU A 273 -8.36 9.22 -25.72
CA LEU A 273 -8.25 7.85 -25.22
C LEU A 273 -6.80 7.61 -24.79
N ALA A 274 -6.59 7.30 -23.52
CA ALA A 274 -5.34 6.78 -22.99
C ALA A 274 -5.44 5.25 -22.87
N TRP A 275 -4.35 4.55 -23.17
CA TRP A 275 -4.29 3.11 -22.92
C TRP A 275 -2.86 2.63 -22.62
N MET A 276 -2.78 1.60 -21.80
CA MET A 276 -1.54 0.94 -21.39
C MET A 276 -1.72 -0.57 -21.39
N LEU A 277 -0.71 -1.29 -21.88
CA LEU A 277 -0.62 -2.75 -21.80
C LEU A 277 0.52 -3.13 -20.86
N GLY A 278 0.32 -4.17 -20.07
CA GLY A 278 1.31 -4.74 -19.17
C GLY A 278 1.46 -6.24 -19.37
N ALA A 279 2.69 -6.74 -19.21
CA ALA A 279 2.98 -8.15 -19.08
C ALA A 279 4.02 -8.34 -17.99
N ALA A 280 3.86 -9.35 -17.13
CA ALA A 280 4.84 -9.66 -16.11
C ALA A 280 5.01 -11.16 -15.87
N LEU A 281 6.13 -11.52 -15.28
CA LEU A 281 6.48 -12.86 -14.86
C LEU A 281 7.13 -12.81 -13.47
N GLU A 282 6.91 -13.87 -12.70
CA GLU A 282 7.54 -14.13 -11.41
C GLU A 282 8.00 -15.59 -11.43
N TYR A 283 9.22 -15.84 -10.98
CA TYR A 283 9.74 -17.17 -10.74
C TYR A 283 10.40 -17.20 -9.36
N GLN A 284 10.16 -18.25 -8.59
CA GLN A 284 10.91 -18.51 -7.37
C GLN A 284 11.22 -20.00 -7.23
N ASP A 285 12.33 -20.27 -6.57
CA ASP A 285 12.88 -21.59 -6.31
C ASP A 285 13.32 -21.64 -4.85
N GLY A 286 13.13 -22.78 -4.19
CA GLY A 286 13.72 -23.02 -2.86
C GLY A 286 12.73 -23.19 -1.71
N ALA A 287 13.27 -23.11 -0.49
CA ALA A 287 12.69 -23.67 0.74
C ALA A 287 11.27 -23.19 1.11
N ALA A 288 10.62 -23.92 2.03
CA ALA A 288 9.21 -23.75 2.40
C ALA A 288 8.82 -22.29 2.72
N ASP A 289 7.90 -21.73 1.92
CA ASP A 289 7.23 -20.44 2.18
C ASP A 289 5.70 -20.66 2.33
N LEU A 290 4.92 -19.59 2.45
CA LEU A 290 3.47 -19.54 2.46
C LEU A 290 2.81 -20.25 1.26
N ILE A 291 3.54 -20.44 0.16
CA ILE A 291 2.99 -20.99 -1.09
C ILE A 291 3.65 -22.32 -1.50
N LEU A 292 4.94 -22.53 -1.17
CA LEU A 292 5.68 -23.73 -1.51
C LEU A 292 5.93 -24.56 -0.24
N ASP A 293 5.65 -25.87 -0.31
CA ASP A 293 6.17 -26.79 0.70
C ASP A 293 7.68 -27.02 0.48
N ASN A 294 8.37 -27.51 1.52
CA ASN A 294 9.83 -27.60 1.58
C ASN A 294 10.48 -28.21 0.32
N GLY A 295 10.93 -27.36 -0.60
CA GLY A 295 11.46 -27.72 -1.92
C GLY A 295 10.37 -27.73 -3.00
N GLY A 296 10.58 -26.91 -4.03
CA GLY A 296 9.63 -26.71 -5.12
C GLY A 296 9.93 -25.44 -5.91
N SER A 297 9.12 -25.17 -6.92
CA SER A 297 9.19 -23.93 -7.69
C SER A 297 7.81 -23.35 -7.96
N LEU A 298 7.75 -22.03 -8.10
CA LEU A 298 6.54 -21.32 -8.50
C LEU A 298 6.87 -20.43 -9.69
N PHE A 299 6.04 -20.52 -10.72
CA PHE A 299 6.11 -19.67 -11.89
C PHE A 299 4.75 -19.01 -12.12
N SER A 300 4.72 -17.67 -12.08
CA SER A 300 3.50 -16.90 -12.37
C SER A 300 3.73 -15.97 -13.55
N TYR A 301 2.67 -15.71 -14.33
CA TYR A 301 2.69 -14.73 -15.41
C TYR A 301 1.36 -13.99 -15.48
N THR A 302 1.38 -12.76 -15.95
CA THR A 302 0.19 -11.91 -16.06
C THR A 302 0.22 -11.04 -17.31
N PHE A 303 -0.96 -10.79 -17.87
CA PHE A 303 -1.18 -9.82 -18.94
C PHE A 303 -2.32 -8.89 -18.52
N ASP A 304 -2.13 -7.59 -18.66
CA ASP A 304 -3.11 -6.59 -18.27
C ASP A 304 -3.26 -5.47 -19.29
N ALA A 305 -4.45 -4.87 -19.32
CA ALA A 305 -4.79 -3.72 -20.14
C ALA A 305 -5.54 -2.69 -19.29
N SER A 306 -5.12 -1.43 -19.39
CA SER A 306 -5.79 -0.29 -18.76
C SER A 306 -6.21 0.69 -19.85
N LEU A 307 -7.44 1.17 -19.78
CA LEU A 307 -8.00 2.18 -20.67
C LEU A 307 -8.61 3.30 -19.83
N GLU A 308 -8.38 4.53 -20.23
CA GLU A 308 -9.00 5.72 -19.66
C GLU A 308 -9.47 6.63 -20.78
N GLY A 309 -10.68 7.15 -20.65
CA GLY A 309 -11.23 8.17 -21.53
C GLY A 309 -12.01 9.20 -20.74
N ASP A 310 -12.65 10.14 -21.44
CA ASP A 310 -13.41 11.23 -20.82
C ASP A 310 -14.54 10.70 -19.91
N GLY A 311 -14.32 10.72 -18.60
CA GLY A 311 -15.27 10.26 -17.60
C GLY A 311 -15.44 8.74 -17.48
N TRP A 312 -14.59 7.91 -18.07
CA TRP A 312 -14.69 6.45 -17.95
C TRP A 312 -13.34 5.76 -17.91
N ASN A 313 -13.30 4.59 -17.29
CA ASN A 313 -12.13 3.71 -17.23
C ASN A 313 -12.52 2.25 -17.42
N ALA A 314 -11.56 1.46 -17.89
CA ALA A 314 -11.65 0.02 -17.93
C ALA A 314 -10.29 -0.62 -17.65
N PHE A 315 -10.29 -1.70 -16.89
CA PHE A 315 -9.12 -2.51 -16.60
C PHE A 315 -9.45 -3.98 -16.72
N GLY A 316 -8.55 -4.75 -17.32
CA GLY A 316 -8.64 -6.20 -17.34
C GLY A 316 -7.27 -6.83 -17.12
N ALA A 317 -7.23 -7.96 -16.43
CA ALA A 317 -6.02 -8.77 -16.30
C ALA A 317 -6.33 -10.26 -16.32
N PHE A 318 -5.43 -11.01 -16.95
CA PHE A 318 -5.32 -12.46 -16.85
C PHE A 318 -4.05 -12.79 -16.07
N ILE A 319 -4.12 -13.80 -15.21
CA ILE A 319 -2.98 -14.31 -14.44
C ILE A 319 -2.98 -15.84 -14.52
N GLY A 320 -1.81 -16.42 -14.75
CA GLY A 320 -1.57 -17.85 -14.64
C GLY A 320 -0.46 -18.12 -13.62
N ARG A 321 -0.57 -19.24 -12.90
CA ARG A 321 0.43 -19.71 -11.94
C ARG A 321 0.58 -21.22 -12.05
N HIS A 322 1.82 -21.66 -12.13
CA HIS A 322 2.21 -23.04 -11.99
C HIS A 322 2.93 -23.18 -10.65
N VAL A 323 2.49 -24.13 -9.83
CA VAL A 323 3.15 -24.51 -8.57
C VAL A 323 3.63 -25.94 -8.71
N ASP A 324 4.89 -26.19 -8.40
CA ASP A 324 5.48 -27.53 -8.36
C ASP A 324 6.03 -27.80 -6.95
N ASN A 325 5.39 -28.70 -6.21
CA ASN A 325 5.84 -29.10 -4.87
C ASN A 325 6.60 -30.42 -4.96
N GLU A 326 7.92 -30.38 -4.75
CA GLU A 326 8.80 -31.51 -5.01
C GLU A 326 8.74 -32.59 -3.90
N PHE A 327 8.23 -32.25 -2.71
CA PHE A 327 8.31 -33.10 -1.51
C PHE A 327 6.99 -33.37 -0.78
N THR A 328 5.84 -33.07 -1.40
CA THR A 328 4.51 -33.41 -0.84
C THR A 328 3.65 -34.19 -1.82
N ASP A 329 2.67 -34.94 -1.30
CA ASP A 329 1.66 -35.65 -2.10
C ASP A 329 0.77 -34.69 -2.93
N ALA A 330 0.96 -33.37 -2.79
CA ALA A 330 0.19 -32.34 -3.49
C ALA A 330 0.54 -32.25 -4.98
N GLY A 331 1.74 -32.65 -5.41
CA GLY A 331 2.17 -32.59 -6.80
C GLY A 331 2.24 -31.16 -7.35
N SER A 332 2.02 -31.01 -8.66
CA SER A 332 1.93 -29.71 -9.33
C SER A 332 0.49 -29.28 -9.58
N ALA A 333 0.26 -27.97 -9.67
CA ALA A 333 -1.05 -27.39 -9.94
C ALA A 333 -0.95 -26.18 -10.88
N ASP A 334 -1.84 -26.12 -11.87
CA ASP A 334 -2.04 -24.97 -12.76
C ASP A 334 -3.28 -24.18 -12.35
N GLN A 335 -3.07 -22.90 -12.04
CA GLN A 335 -4.12 -22.01 -11.54
C GLN A 335 -4.23 -20.80 -12.45
N TYR A 336 -5.46 -20.35 -12.72
CA TYR A 336 -5.69 -19.13 -13.48
C TYR A 336 -6.64 -18.19 -12.76
N GLY A 337 -6.50 -16.91 -13.06
CA GLY A 337 -7.33 -15.84 -12.55
C GLY A 337 -7.63 -14.82 -13.63
N PHE A 338 -8.84 -14.28 -13.61
CA PHE A 338 -9.23 -13.20 -14.51
C PHE A 338 -9.98 -12.12 -13.74
N VAL A 339 -9.68 -10.86 -14.02
CA VAL A 339 -10.39 -9.70 -13.46
C VAL A 339 -10.70 -8.73 -14.58
N VAL A 340 -11.93 -8.21 -14.60
CA VAL A 340 -12.33 -7.03 -15.38
C VAL A 340 -13.08 -6.08 -14.48
N GLN A 341 -12.71 -4.81 -14.51
CA GLN A 341 -13.43 -3.74 -13.83
C GLN A 341 -13.54 -2.51 -14.71
N GLY A 342 -14.54 -1.69 -14.44
CA GLY A 342 -14.71 -0.41 -15.12
C GLY A 342 -15.63 0.52 -14.33
N GLY A 343 -15.41 1.81 -14.51
CA GLY A 343 -16.16 2.88 -13.89
C GLY A 343 -16.56 3.94 -14.89
N ILE A 344 -17.63 4.67 -14.57
CA ILE A 344 -18.09 5.81 -15.37
C ILE A 344 -18.56 6.93 -14.44
N PHE A 345 -18.17 8.16 -14.71
CA PHE A 345 -18.63 9.34 -13.98
C PHE A 345 -20.04 9.73 -14.45
N VAL A 346 -21.01 9.59 -13.55
CA VAL A 346 -22.41 10.04 -13.78
C VAL A 346 -22.62 11.50 -13.40
N THR A 347 -21.73 12.04 -12.57
CA THR A 347 -21.59 13.47 -12.24
C THR A 347 -20.09 13.81 -12.19
N GLU A 348 -19.70 15.04 -11.86
CA GLU A 348 -18.28 15.39 -11.68
C GLU A 348 -17.60 14.64 -10.52
N ASP A 349 -18.37 14.22 -9.50
CA ASP A 349 -17.84 13.67 -8.25
C ASP A 349 -18.28 12.22 -7.98
N ILE A 350 -19.18 11.65 -8.77
CA ILE A 350 -19.76 10.32 -8.53
C ILE A 350 -19.43 9.38 -9.68
N GLU A 351 -18.75 8.28 -9.35
CA GLU A 351 -18.30 7.24 -10.27
C GLU A 351 -18.81 5.87 -9.80
N PRO A 352 -19.97 5.40 -10.33
CA PRO A 352 -20.35 4.02 -10.24
C PRO A 352 -19.35 3.11 -10.96
N PHE A 353 -19.19 1.90 -10.44
CA PHE A 353 -18.30 0.91 -11.00
C PHE A 353 -18.85 -0.50 -10.86
N VAL A 354 -18.31 -1.38 -11.70
CA VAL A 354 -18.52 -2.83 -11.61
C VAL A 354 -17.17 -3.53 -11.79
N ARG A 355 -17.02 -4.67 -11.13
CA ARG A 355 -15.92 -5.60 -11.29
C ARG A 355 -16.47 -7.02 -11.30
N TRP A 356 -15.95 -7.85 -12.19
CA TRP A 356 -16.07 -9.29 -12.12
C TRP A 356 -14.67 -9.88 -12.05
N ASP A 357 -14.48 -10.83 -11.15
CA ASP A 357 -13.25 -11.58 -11.04
C ASP A 357 -13.54 -13.07 -10.81
N THR A 358 -12.74 -13.94 -11.43
CA THR A 358 -12.90 -15.40 -11.35
C THR A 358 -11.57 -16.09 -11.09
N LEU A 359 -11.60 -17.11 -10.24
CA LEU A 359 -10.56 -18.12 -10.12
C LEU A 359 -10.93 -19.33 -10.97
N LEU A 360 -9.95 -19.88 -11.67
CA LEU A 360 -10.07 -21.11 -12.43
C LEU A 360 -9.02 -22.09 -11.89
N PRO A 361 -9.41 -23.00 -11.00
CA PRO A 361 -8.48 -23.96 -10.42
C PRO A 361 -8.10 -25.08 -11.39
N ASP A 362 -6.99 -25.77 -11.08
CA ASP A 362 -6.59 -27.01 -11.74
C ASP A 362 -7.65 -28.12 -11.61
N THR A 363 -8.24 -28.22 -10.42
CA THR A 363 -9.29 -29.18 -10.08
C THR A 363 -10.47 -28.48 -9.40
N GLY A 364 -11.69 -28.96 -9.62
CA GLY A 364 -12.89 -28.35 -9.06
C GLY A 364 -13.57 -27.36 -10.01
N SER A 365 -14.34 -26.43 -9.44
CA SER A 365 -15.15 -25.46 -10.19
C SER A 365 -14.57 -24.05 -10.12
N ALA A 366 -14.94 -23.22 -11.09
CA ALA A 366 -14.60 -21.80 -11.07
C ALA A 366 -15.21 -21.12 -9.83
N PHE A 367 -14.53 -20.09 -9.32
CA PHE A 367 -15.03 -19.26 -8.22
C PHE A 367 -15.14 -17.81 -8.66
N ASN A 368 -16.37 -17.34 -8.75
CA ASN A 368 -16.74 -16.05 -9.33
C ASN A 368 -17.13 -15.07 -8.25
N THR A 369 -16.67 -13.84 -8.43
CA THR A 369 -17.02 -12.71 -7.59
C THR A 369 -17.47 -11.55 -8.45
N ILE A 370 -18.61 -10.96 -8.10
CA ILE A 370 -19.12 -9.72 -8.70
C ILE A 370 -19.06 -8.63 -7.64
N THR A 371 -18.46 -7.50 -7.96
CA THR A 371 -18.47 -6.30 -7.13
C THR A 371 -19.14 -5.17 -7.89
N PHE A 372 -20.06 -4.45 -7.28
CA PHE A 372 -20.60 -3.21 -7.83
C PHE A 372 -20.71 -2.16 -6.74
N GLY A 373 -20.50 -0.90 -7.09
CA GLY A 373 -20.46 0.16 -6.11
C GLY A 373 -20.38 1.54 -6.74
N ALA A 374 -20.13 2.53 -5.90
CA ALA A 374 -19.88 3.89 -6.33
C ALA A 374 -18.85 4.58 -5.44
N ASN A 375 -17.99 5.37 -6.07
CA ASN A 375 -17.15 6.35 -5.42
C ASN A 375 -17.86 7.71 -5.41
N TRP A 376 -17.79 8.41 -4.28
CA TRP A 376 -18.09 9.84 -4.17
C TRP A 376 -16.81 10.58 -3.76
N TYR A 377 -16.25 11.33 -4.70
CA TYR A 377 -15.03 12.10 -4.57
C TYR A 377 -15.33 13.49 -4.01
N ILE A 378 -14.98 13.73 -2.75
CA ILE A 378 -15.17 15.05 -2.11
C ILE A 378 -14.00 15.96 -2.46
N HIS A 379 -12.79 15.41 -2.44
CA HIS A 379 -11.54 16.08 -2.84
C HIS A 379 -10.65 15.11 -3.63
N GLY A 380 -11.18 14.56 -4.73
CA GLY A 380 -10.52 13.49 -5.47
C GLY A 380 -10.17 12.31 -4.54
N HIS A 381 -9.00 11.70 -4.76
CA HIS A 381 -8.55 10.61 -3.89
C HIS A 381 -8.18 11.03 -2.46
N ALA A 382 -7.99 12.33 -2.18
CA ALA A 382 -7.59 12.80 -0.85
C ALA A 382 -8.70 12.60 0.18
N ALA A 383 -9.95 12.85 -0.20
CA ALA A 383 -11.12 12.55 0.62
C ALA A 383 -12.21 11.95 -0.27
N LYS A 384 -12.53 10.67 -0.05
CA LYS A 384 -13.60 9.98 -0.79
C LYS A 384 -14.40 9.03 0.09
N PHE A 385 -15.66 8.87 -0.25
CA PHE A 385 -16.51 7.80 0.25
C PHE A 385 -16.70 6.76 -0.85
N THR A 386 -16.63 5.48 -0.49
CA THR A 386 -16.89 4.38 -1.41
C THR A 386 -17.89 3.43 -0.75
N LEU A 387 -18.97 3.12 -1.47
CA LEU A 387 -19.92 2.10 -1.10
C LEU A 387 -19.85 0.99 -2.15
N ASP A 388 -19.69 -0.25 -1.72
CA ASP A 388 -19.81 -1.40 -2.63
C ASP A 388 -20.54 -2.59 -2.01
N VAL A 389 -21.03 -3.43 -2.89
CA VAL A 389 -21.51 -4.78 -2.63
C VAL A 389 -20.58 -5.72 -3.36
N GLN A 390 -20.03 -6.71 -2.66
CA GLN A 390 -19.24 -7.79 -3.22
C GLN A 390 -19.98 -9.10 -2.98
N TRP A 391 -20.30 -9.82 -4.04
CA TRP A 391 -21.06 -11.06 -4.04
C TRP A 391 -20.18 -12.19 -4.57
N PHE A 392 -19.91 -13.15 -3.70
CA PHE A 392 -19.21 -14.39 -3.97
C PHE A 392 -20.27 -15.42 -4.39
N LEU A 393 -20.26 -15.81 -5.66
CA LEU A 393 -21.31 -16.63 -6.24
C LEU A 393 -21.15 -18.11 -5.86
N ASP A 394 -19.90 -18.55 -5.71
CA ASP A 394 -19.57 -19.96 -5.58
C ASP A 394 -19.08 -20.31 -4.17
N ALA A 395 -19.26 -21.56 -3.74
CA ALA A 395 -18.78 -22.03 -2.45
C ALA A 395 -17.25 -22.23 -2.47
N PRO A 396 -16.48 -21.77 -1.47
CA PRO A 396 -15.02 -21.92 -1.46
C PRO A 396 -14.53 -23.38 -1.43
N ALA A 397 -15.32 -24.33 -0.92
CA ALA A 397 -14.95 -25.75 -0.96
C ALA A 397 -14.92 -26.36 -2.37
N SER A 398 -15.54 -25.70 -3.35
CA SER A 398 -15.55 -26.16 -4.75
C SER A 398 -14.23 -25.90 -5.48
N VAL A 399 -13.32 -25.13 -4.89
CA VAL A 399 -12.07 -24.69 -5.50
C VAL A 399 -10.92 -25.63 -5.08
N GLY A 400 -10.57 -26.57 -5.96
CA GLY A 400 -9.41 -27.43 -5.79
C GLY A 400 -8.13 -26.76 -6.28
N GLY A 401 -6.97 -27.41 -6.12
CA GLY A 401 -5.70 -26.91 -6.67
C GLY A 401 -5.11 -25.67 -5.99
N PHE A 402 -5.83 -24.94 -5.13
CA PHE A 402 -5.32 -23.85 -4.29
C PHE A 402 -5.20 -24.31 -2.83
N ASP A 403 -4.26 -23.72 -2.07
CA ASP A 403 -4.23 -23.91 -0.62
C ASP A 403 -5.55 -23.40 0.00
N LYS A 404 -6.25 -24.27 0.73
CA LYS A 404 -7.51 -23.92 1.41
C LYS A 404 -7.30 -22.82 2.45
N ALA A 405 -6.11 -22.68 3.03
CA ALA A 405 -5.77 -21.54 3.87
C ALA A 405 -5.62 -20.23 3.06
N ALA A 406 -5.23 -20.31 1.79
CA ALA A 406 -5.10 -19.16 0.89
C ALA A 406 -6.46 -18.65 0.36
N ILE A 407 -7.47 -19.51 0.25
CA ILE A 407 -8.88 -19.15 -0.03
C ILE A 407 -9.63 -18.78 1.28
N GLY A 408 -9.00 -18.94 2.45
CA GLY A 408 -9.63 -18.73 3.74
C GLY A 408 -10.18 -17.31 3.99
N ALA A 409 -10.95 -17.18 5.07
CA ALA A 409 -11.58 -15.94 5.49
C ALA A 409 -10.63 -14.73 5.41
N ASN A 410 -10.96 -13.77 4.55
CA ASN A 410 -10.25 -12.51 4.39
C ASN A 410 -11.20 -11.33 4.61
N THR A 411 -11.25 -10.91 5.88
CA THR A 411 -12.05 -9.73 6.28
C THR A 411 -11.72 -8.51 5.42
N GLY A 412 -10.48 -8.36 4.92
CA GLY A 412 -10.03 -7.25 4.06
C GLY A 412 -10.84 -7.09 2.79
N ILE A 413 -11.03 -8.18 2.05
CA ILE A 413 -11.86 -8.22 0.84
C ILE A 413 -13.32 -8.58 1.16
N GLY A 414 -13.72 -8.60 2.43
CA GLY A 414 -15.11 -8.83 2.83
C GLY A 414 -15.58 -10.28 2.70
N PHE A 415 -14.67 -11.22 2.42
CA PHE A 415 -14.93 -12.65 2.38
C PHE A 415 -14.68 -13.26 3.76
N LEU A 416 -15.65 -13.94 4.34
CA LEU A 416 -15.53 -14.64 5.62
C LEU A 416 -15.59 -16.16 5.44
N GLY A 417 -16.17 -16.64 4.35
CA GLY A 417 -16.15 -18.03 3.91
C GLY A 417 -16.88 -18.98 4.86
N SER A 418 -18.05 -19.48 4.47
CA SER A 418 -18.77 -20.53 5.23
C SER A 418 -18.35 -21.96 4.87
N GLY A 419 -17.44 -22.13 3.91
CA GLY A 419 -16.81 -23.42 3.62
C GLY A 419 -17.68 -24.44 2.88
N ILE A 420 -19.00 -24.32 2.81
CA ILE A 420 -19.88 -25.31 2.12
C ILE A 420 -21.01 -24.71 1.28
N GLU A 421 -21.42 -23.47 1.52
CA GLU A 421 -22.55 -22.84 0.81
C GLU A 421 -22.09 -21.76 -0.19
N GLU A 422 -22.95 -21.52 -1.18
CA GLU A 422 -22.83 -20.49 -2.22
C GLU A 422 -23.41 -19.13 -1.73
N ASP A 423 -23.30 -18.08 -2.56
CA ASP A 423 -24.00 -16.80 -2.35
C ASP A 423 -23.65 -15.98 -1.08
N GLU A 424 -22.40 -15.98 -0.66
CA GLU A 424 -21.93 -15.01 0.34
C GLU A 424 -21.87 -13.60 -0.27
N PHE A 425 -22.37 -12.57 0.43
CA PHE A 425 -22.13 -11.20 0.00
C PHE A 425 -21.84 -10.24 1.15
N ALA A 426 -21.03 -9.22 0.85
CA ALA A 426 -20.63 -8.18 1.78
C ALA A 426 -21.00 -6.80 1.23
N VAL A 427 -21.60 -5.96 2.09
CA VAL A 427 -21.81 -4.54 1.85
C VAL A 427 -20.78 -3.76 2.64
N ARG A 428 -20.02 -2.87 1.99
CA ARG A 428 -18.93 -2.12 2.62
C ARG A 428 -19.04 -0.64 2.34
N ALA A 429 -19.11 0.14 3.40
CA ALA A 429 -19.05 1.59 3.37
C ALA A 429 -17.69 2.04 3.89
N GLN A 430 -16.87 2.65 3.06
CA GLN A 430 -15.51 3.08 3.40
C GLN A 430 -15.33 4.58 3.19
N PHE A 431 -14.83 5.25 4.22
CA PHE A 431 -14.29 6.60 4.08
C PHE A 431 -12.76 6.56 4.01
N GLN A 432 -12.20 7.32 3.09
CA GLN A 432 -10.76 7.49 2.94
C GLN A 432 -10.36 8.94 3.20
N LEU A 433 -9.27 9.11 3.95
CA LEU A 433 -8.55 10.37 4.09
C LEU A 433 -7.05 10.16 3.82
N LEU A 434 -6.48 11.00 2.97
CA LEU A 434 -5.04 11.11 2.72
C LEU A 434 -4.57 12.48 3.22
N PHE A 435 -3.35 12.54 3.74
CA PHE A 435 -2.71 13.76 4.23
C PHE A 435 -1.20 13.68 4.00
#